data_AF-A0A7L3TJ94-F1
#
_entry.id   AF-A0A7L3TJ94-F1
#
_cell.length_a   1.000
_cell.length_b   1.000
_cell.length_c   1.000
_cell.angle_alpha   90.00
_cell.angle_beta   90.00
_cell.angle_gamma   90.00
#
_symmetry.space_group_name_H-M   'P 1'
#
loop_
_entity.id
_entity.type
_entity.pdbx_description
1 polymer ?
#
loop_
_entity_poly.entity_id
_entity_poly.type
_entity_poly.pdbx_seq_one_letter_code
_entity_poly.pdbx_strand_id
1 'polypeptide(L)'
;GPSRRRRSPSPPRPCKETFNVFYHEADADTATALTPPWMENPYVKVDTVAAEHLSRWAGGAGGGRPSGRVNRKTLRLGPLSRAGFYLA
;
A
#
# COMPACT_ATOMS: atom_id res chain seq x y z
N GLY A 1 -12.06 41.60 -24.75
CA GLY A 1 -12.61 40.61 -23.81
C GLY A 1 -11.47 39.84 -23.17
N PRO A 2 -11.44 39.61 -21.85
CA PRO A 2 -10.26 39.05 -21.22
C PRO A 2 -10.24 37.53 -21.34
N SER A 3 -9.11 37.00 -21.83
CA SER A 3 -8.84 35.56 -21.91
C SER A 3 -8.83 34.96 -20.51
N ARG A 4 -9.76 34.05 -20.20
CA ARG A 4 -9.67 33.19 -19.02
C ARG A 4 -8.45 32.28 -19.20
N ARG A 5 -7.34 32.61 -18.55
CA ARG A 5 -6.23 31.67 -18.33
C ARG A 5 -6.82 30.46 -17.59
N ARG A 6 -6.92 29.32 -18.29
CA ARG A 6 -7.28 28.04 -17.66
C ARG A 6 -6.23 27.79 -16.58
N ARG A 7 -6.64 27.79 -15.30
CA ARG A 7 -5.80 27.31 -14.22
C ARG A 7 -5.51 25.84 -14.53
N SER A 8 -4.25 25.53 -14.83
CA SER A 8 -3.83 24.14 -14.97
C SER A 8 -4.00 23.48 -13.61
N PRO A 9 -4.76 22.37 -13.49
CA PRO A 9 -4.77 21.60 -12.26
C PRO A 9 -3.34 21.12 -11.99
N SER A 10 -2.92 21.11 -10.73
CA SER A 10 -1.70 20.40 -10.33
C SER A 10 -1.69 19.00 -10.94
N PRO A 11 -0.53 18.48 -11.39
CA PRO A 11 -0.48 17.15 -11.96
C PRO A 11 -1.06 16.17 -10.93
N PRO A 12 -2.03 15.31 -11.32
CA PRO A 12 -2.54 14.29 -10.43
C PRO A 12 -1.36 13.46 -9.96
N ARG A 13 -1.32 13.15 -8.65
CA ARG A 13 -0.30 12.24 -8.13
C ARG A 13 -0.38 10.95 -8.96
N PRO A 14 0.73 10.43 -9.47
CA PRO A 14 0.70 9.21 -10.26
C PRO A 14 0.08 8.09 -9.42
N CYS A 15 -0.87 7.38 -10.01
CA CYS A 15 -1.43 6.16 -9.40
C CYS A 15 -0.27 5.22 -9.05
N LYS A 16 -0.29 4.67 -7.84
CA LYS A 16 0.68 3.67 -7.42
C LYS A 16 0.05 2.28 -7.49
N GLU A 17 0.85 1.32 -7.94
CA GLU A 17 0.46 -0.08 -8.13
C GLU A 17 1.26 -0.99 -7.17
N THR A 18 1.78 -0.39 -6.10
CA THR A 18 2.63 -1.02 -5.08
C THR A 18 2.17 -0.61 -3.69
N PHE A 19 2.34 -1.50 -2.72
CA PHE A 19 2.22 -1.21 -1.29
C PHE A 19 3.47 -1.70 -0.55
N ASN A 20 3.75 -1.11 0.62
CA ASN A 20 4.82 -1.60 1.47
C ASN A 20 4.25 -2.58 2.50
N VAL A 21 5.06 -3.54 2.93
CA VAL A 21 4.77 -4.40 4.09
C VAL A 21 5.82 -4.14 5.15
N PHE A 22 5.40 -3.99 6.39
CA PHE A 22 6.24 -3.79 7.55
C PHE A 22 5.91 -4.77 8.67
N TYR A 23 6.85 -4.98 9.59
CA TYR A 23 6.58 -5.70 10.84
C TYR A 23 7.14 -4.96 12.07
N HIS A 24 6.55 -5.20 13.24
CA HIS A 24 7.04 -4.73 14.53
C HIS A 24 6.91 -5.83 15.58
N GLU A 25 8.02 -6.24 16.19
CA GLU A 25 8.04 -7.25 17.24
C GLU A 25 7.65 -6.66 18.60
N ALA A 26 6.87 -7.41 19.39
CA ALA A 26 6.45 -7.02 20.74
C ALA A 26 6.40 -8.24 21.67
N ASP A 27 6.66 -8.04 22.96
CA ASP A 27 6.62 -9.12 23.96
C ASP A 27 5.21 -9.39 24.51
N ALA A 28 4.25 -8.51 24.20
CA ALA A 28 2.84 -8.63 24.56
C ALA A 28 1.96 -7.85 23.57
N ASP A 29 0.63 -8.04 23.65
CA ASP A 29 -0.31 -7.28 22.83
C ASP A 29 -0.50 -5.86 23.38
N THR A 30 0.35 -4.92 22.95
CA THR A 30 0.41 -3.54 23.45
C THR A 30 0.06 -2.48 22.40
N ALA A 31 -0.42 -2.89 21.22
CA ALA A 31 -0.80 -1.94 20.18
C ALA A 31 -1.99 -1.07 20.62
N THR A 32 -1.95 0.20 20.26
CA THR A 32 -3.05 1.15 20.43
C THR A 32 -3.33 1.86 19.10
N ALA A 33 -4.30 2.76 19.07
CA ALA A 33 -4.56 3.58 17.89
C ALA A 33 -3.34 4.41 17.42
N LEU A 34 -2.40 4.70 18.34
CA LEU A 34 -1.24 5.57 18.07
C LEU A 34 0.12 4.90 18.31
N THR A 35 0.15 3.70 18.89
CA THR A 35 1.40 2.99 19.22
C THR A 35 1.40 1.56 18.66
N PRO A 36 2.50 1.10 18.03
CA PRO A 36 3.68 1.87 17.66
C PRO A 36 3.35 2.97 16.63
N PRO A 37 4.11 4.08 16.56
CA PRO A 37 3.87 5.14 15.58
C PRO A 37 3.79 4.61 14.15
N TRP A 38 2.83 5.13 13.37
CA TRP A 38 2.54 4.72 11.98
C TRP A 38 3.58 5.22 10.97
N MET A 39 4.83 4.77 11.12
CA MET A 39 5.97 5.15 10.31
C MET A 39 7.09 4.10 10.38
N GLU A 40 8.03 4.16 9.42
CA GLU A 40 9.29 3.40 9.53
C GLU A 40 10.04 3.81 10.80
N ASN A 41 10.66 2.83 11.47
CA ASN A 41 11.26 3.01 12.80
C ASN A 41 10.22 3.55 13.82
N PRO A 42 9.39 2.67 14.41
CA PRO A 42 9.83 1.37 14.91
C PRO A 42 9.39 0.16 14.06
N TYR A 43 8.63 0.39 12.99
CA TYR A 43 8.32 -0.65 12.02
C TYR A 43 9.52 -0.92 11.11
N VAL A 44 9.85 -2.19 10.92
CA VAL A 44 10.89 -2.66 10.00
C VAL A 44 10.25 -2.98 8.66
N LYS A 45 10.76 -2.37 7.59
CA LYS A 45 10.28 -2.63 6.23
C LYS A 45 10.69 -4.00 5.75
N VAL A 46 9.72 -4.77 5.26
CA VAL A 46 9.93 -6.11 4.69
C VAL A 46 10.17 -6.01 3.20
N ASP A 47 9.24 -5.41 2.46
CA ASP A 47 9.30 -5.29 1.01
C ASP A 47 8.40 -4.14 0.50
N THR A 48 8.63 -3.72 -0.74
CA THR A 48 7.67 -2.95 -1.55
C THR A 48 7.01 -3.92 -2.53
N VAL A 49 5.81 -4.39 -2.22
CA VAL A 49 5.08 -5.39 -3.00
C VAL A 49 4.36 -4.72 -4.18
N ALA A 50 4.71 -5.15 -5.38
CA ALA A 50 4.01 -4.78 -6.61
C ALA A 50 2.97 -5.84 -7.01
N ALA A 51 1.95 -5.43 -7.76
CA ALA A 51 1.03 -6.35 -8.41
C ALA A 51 1.61 -6.86 -9.75
N GLU A 52 1.61 -8.17 -9.96
CA GLU A 52 1.98 -8.80 -11.25
C GLU A 52 0.81 -8.70 -12.26
N HIS A 53 -0.41 -8.76 -11.76
CA HIS A 53 -1.65 -8.68 -12.52
C HIS A 53 -2.46 -7.47 -12.06
N LEU A 54 -2.54 -6.46 -12.92
CA LEU A 54 -3.41 -5.30 -12.69
C LEU A 54 -4.82 -5.59 -13.19
N SER A 55 -5.80 -5.34 -12.34
CA SER A 55 -7.21 -5.38 -12.73
C SER A 55 -7.49 -4.26 -13.72
N ARG A 56 -7.92 -4.62 -14.93
CA ARG A 56 -8.34 -3.68 -15.97
C ARG A 56 -9.84 -3.72 -16.13
N TRP A 57 -10.44 -2.55 -16.31
CA TRP A 57 -11.83 -2.45 -16.68
C TRP A 57 -11.97 -2.74 -18.18
N ALA A 58 -12.45 -3.93 -18.53
CA ALA A 58 -12.65 -4.31 -19.93
C ALA A 58 -14.04 -3.85 -20.38
N GLY A 59 -14.08 -2.93 -21.35
CA GLY A 59 -15.30 -2.29 -21.87
C GLY A 59 -15.41 -0.85 -21.38
N GLY A 60 -15.28 0.12 -22.30
CA GLY A 60 -15.32 1.55 -22.01
C GLY A 60 -16.55 2.01 -21.22
N ALA A 61 -16.47 3.23 -20.70
CA ALA A 61 -17.40 3.89 -19.77
C ALA A 61 -18.85 3.39 -19.87
N GLY A 62 -19.30 2.68 -18.82
CA GLY A 62 -20.73 2.41 -18.60
C GLY A 62 -21.15 0.96 -18.36
N GLY A 63 -20.27 -0.04 -18.51
CA GLY A 63 -20.72 -1.44 -18.30
C GLY A 63 -19.67 -2.55 -18.30
N GLY A 64 -18.38 -2.23 -18.32
CA GLY A 64 -17.32 -3.24 -18.27
C GLY A 64 -17.33 -4.10 -17.00
N ARG A 65 -16.82 -5.32 -17.08
CA ARG A 65 -16.53 -6.14 -15.89
C ARG A 65 -15.05 -5.97 -15.55
N PRO A 66 -14.68 -5.88 -14.26
CA PRO A 66 -13.28 -5.92 -13.87
C PRO A 66 -12.68 -7.26 -14.33
N SER A 67 -11.66 -7.19 -15.17
CA SER A 67 -10.86 -8.33 -15.62
C SER A 67 -9.53 -8.27 -14.89
N GLY A 68 -9.15 -9.35 -14.21
CA GLY A 68 -7.93 -9.37 -13.40
C GLY A 68 -7.72 -10.74 -12.76
N ARG A 69 -6.53 -10.94 -12.20
CA ARG A 69 -6.18 -12.12 -11.43
C ARG A 69 -5.75 -11.69 -10.03
N VAL A 70 -6.01 -12.55 -9.04
CA VAL A 70 -5.51 -12.34 -7.68
C VAL A 70 -3.99 -12.50 -7.69
N ASN A 71 -3.29 -11.54 -7.10
CA ASN A 71 -1.84 -11.58 -6.90
C ASN A 71 -1.51 -12.31 -5.60
N ARG A 72 -0.41 -13.06 -5.56
CA ARG A 72 0.08 -13.72 -4.34
C ARG A 72 1.57 -13.48 -4.18
N LYS A 73 1.99 -12.99 -3.02
CA LYS A 73 3.39 -12.79 -2.64
C LYS A 73 3.66 -13.54 -1.34
N THR A 74 4.78 -14.25 -1.27
CA THR A 74 5.29 -14.86 -0.04
C THR A 74 6.52 -14.08 0.42
N LEU A 75 6.48 -13.59 1.66
CA LEU A 75 7.56 -12.81 2.29
C LEU A 75 8.12 -13.59 3.48
N ARG A 76 9.42 -13.44 3.74
CA ARG A 76 10.09 -14.01 4.91
C ARG A 76 10.36 -12.90 5.92
N LEU A 77 10.00 -13.12 7.18
CA LEU A 77 10.20 -12.18 8.28
C LEU A 77 11.26 -12.75 9.23
N GLY A 78 12.16 -11.90 9.74
CA GLY A 78 13.07 -12.25 10.83
C GLY A 78 14.56 -12.34 10.48
N PRO A 79 15.39 -12.84 11.41
CA PRO A 79 15.00 -13.65 12.58
C PRO A 79 14.16 -12.89 13.61
N LEU A 80 13.11 -13.54 14.12
CA LEU A 80 12.26 -13.01 15.19
C LEU A 80 12.76 -13.51 16.54
N SER A 81 12.64 -12.67 17.57
CA SER A 81 13.19 -12.91 18.92
C SER A 81 12.24 -12.56 20.07
N ARG A 82 11.21 -11.73 19.83
CA ARG A 82 10.20 -11.40 20.84
C ARG A 82 9.04 -12.40 20.86
N ALA A 83 8.14 -12.24 21.83
CA ALA A 83 7.00 -13.14 21.99
C ALA A 83 6.00 -13.12 20.81
N GLY A 84 5.90 -12.01 20.08
CA GLY A 84 5.01 -11.85 18.93
C GLY A 84 5.36 -10.66 18.04
N PHE A 85 4.53 -10.40 17.03
CA PHE A 85 4.71 -9.28 16.12
C PHE A 85 3.39 -8.82 15.47
N TYR A 86 3.38 -7.59 14.98
CA TYR A 86 2.33 -7.01 14.14
C TYR A 86 2.81 -6.84 12.70
N LEU A 87 1.89 -6.90 11.74
CA LEU A 87 2.13 -6.53 10.33
C LEU A 87 1.36 -5.24 10.01
N ALA A 88 1.96 -4.38 9.17
CA ALA A 88 1.37 -3.14 8.68
C ALA A 88 1.63 -2.94 7.18
#